data_AF-A0A0P9EV31-F1
#
_entry.id   AF-A0A0P9EV31-F1
#
_cell.length_a   1.000
_cell.length_b   1.000
_cell.length_c   1.000
_cell.angle_alpha   90.00
_cell.angle_beta   90.00
_cell.angle_gamma   90.00
#
_symmetry.space_group_name_H-M   'P 1'
#
loop_
_entity.id
_entity.type
_entity.pdbx_description
1 polymer ?
#
loop_
_entity_poly.entity_id
_entity_poly.type
_entity_poly.pdbx_seq_one_letter_code
_entity_poly.pdbx_strand_id
1 'polypeptide(L)'
;MKRIAYASPLNPAPSGISDYSEELLPYLAQYAEVVAYVDDGLKPANEALLRHIEVRPLGQLERDQRRRRFDAVLYHMGNSPVHAQIWRAMQRVPGVLVLHEFVLHHF
;
A
#
# COMPACT_ATOMS: atom_id res chain seq x y z
N MET A 1 -16.95 -6.82 8.27
CA MET A 1 -16.29 -5.60 7.76
C MET A 1 -15.55 -5.95 6.49
N LYS A 2 -15.48 -5.05 5.50
CA LYS A 2 -14.72 -5.30 4.26
C LYS A 2 -13.22 -5.30 4.56
N ARG A 3 -12.44 -6.16 3.89
CA ARG A 3 -10.98 -6.24 4.06
C ARG A 3 -10.28 -5.65 2.86
N ILE A 4 -9.37 -4.71 3.09
CA ILE A 4 -8.62 -4.02 2.05
C ILE A 4 -7.13 -4.24 2.26
N ALA A 5 -6.45 -4.72 1.22
CA ALA A 5 -5.00 -4.62 1.14
C ALA A 5 -4.63 -3.27 0.51
N TYR A 6 -3.88 -2.45 1.22
CA TYR A 6 -3.50 -1.11 0.81
C TYR A 6 -1.99 -1.07 0.50
N ALA A 7 -1.63 -1.21 -0.77
CA ALA A 7 -0.24 -1.21 -1.23
C ALA A 7 0.19 0.20 -1.64
N SER A 8 1.04 0.82 -0.81
CA SER A 8 1.51 2.20 -0.96
C SER A 8 2.88 2.35 -0.30
N PRO A 9 3.73 3.30 -0.72
CA PRO A 9 4.77 3.80 0.18
C PRO A 9 4.13 4.41 1.45
N LEU A 10 4.88 4.38 2.54
CA LEU A 10 4.60 5.07 3.81
C LEU A 10 5.86 5.83 4.23
N ASN A 11 5.78 6.70 5.24
CA ASN A 11 6.97 7.40 5.72
C ASN A 11 7.95 6.39 6.33
N PRO A 12 9.26 6.48 6.03
CA PRO A 12 9.96 7.64 5.46
C PRO A 12 10.27 7.56 3.95
N ALA A 13 9.53 6.79 3.15
CA ALA A 13 9.79 6.72 1.71
C ALA A 13 9.62 8.11 1.05
N PRO A 14 10.57 8.58 0.22
CA PRO A 14 10.58 9.95 -0.32
C PRO A 14 9.58 10.10 -1.47
N SER A 15 8.29 10.17 -1.13
CA SER A 15 7.18 10.35 -2.07
C SER A 15 6.04 11.06 -1.35
N GLY A 16 5.41 12.04 -2.01
CA GLY A 16 4.21 12.69 -1.47
C GLY A 16 3.05 11.72 -1.27
N ILE A 17 3.07 10.55 -1.93
CA ILE A 17 2.10 9.47 -1.72
C ILE A 17 2.27 8.83 -0.33
N SER A 18 3.48 8.83 0.24
CA SER A 18 3.71 8.39 1.61
C SER A 18 2.89 9.22 2.60
N ASP A 19 2.96 10.55 2.49
CA ASP A 19 2.22 11.48 3.34
C ASP A 19 0.71 11.36 3.13
N TYR A 20 0.28 11.36 1.86
CA TYR A 20 -1.12 11.15 1.48
C TYR A 20 -1.69 9.87 2.11
N SER A 21 -0.92 8.78 2.06
CA SER A 21 -1.37 7.49 2.58
C SER A 21 -1.47 7.47 4.10
N GLU A 22 -0.52 8.06 4.81
CA GLU A 22 -0.59 8.17 6.27
C GLU A 22 -1.72 9.09 6.75
N GLU A 23 -2.10 10.09 5.95
CA GLU A 23 -3.28 10.93 6.22
C GLU A 23 -4.60 10.17 5.98
N LEU A 24 -4.69 9.37 4.92
CA LEU A 24 -5.91 8.66 4.53
C LEU A 24 -6.22 7.45 5.42
N LEU A 25 -5.20 6.64 5.74
CA LEU A 25 -5.36 5.33 6.37
C LEU A 25 -6.19 5.34 7.67
N PRO A 26 -6.01 6.30 8.61
CA PRO A 26 -6.81 6.37 9.83
C PRO A 26 -8.31 6.53 9.57
N TYR A 27 -8.68 7.28 8.53
CA TYR A 27 -10.09 7.49 8.16
C TYR A 27 -10.65 6.28 7.42
N LEU A 28 -9.86 5.67 6.52
CA LEU A 28 -10.28 4.46 5.81
C LEU A 28 -10.54 3.30 6.77
N ALA A 29 -9.73 3.16 7.82
CA ALA A 29 -9.83 2.10 8.81
C ALA A 29 -11.11 2.18 9.67
N GLN A 30 -11.81 3.31 9.66
CA GLN A 30 -13.12 3.43 10.31
C GLN A 30 -14.22 2.66 9.56
N TYR A 31 -14.00 2.36 8.27
CA TYR A 31 -15.00 1.73 7.40
C TYR A 31 -14.60 0.32 6.93
N ALA A 32 -13.31 -0.02 6.98
CA ALA A 32 -12.76 -1.28 6.50
C ALA A 32 -11.62 -1.80 7.38
N GLU A 33 -11.44 -3.11 7.42
CA GLU A 33 -10.25 -3.74 7.99
C GLU A 33 -9.11 -3.57 6.98
N VAL A 34 -8.17 -2.67 7.27
CA VAL A 34 -7.08 -2.32 6.36
C VAL A 34 -5.78 -2.99 6.80
N VAL A 35 -5.11 -3.65 5.86
CA VAL A 35 -3.72 -4.09 6.02
C VAL A 35 -2.88 -3.30 5.01
N ALA A 36 -1.94 -2.51 5.50
CA ALA A 36 -1.02 -1.78 4.64
C ALA A 36 0.13 -2.69 4.20
N TYR A 37 0.49 -2.63 2.92
CA TYR A 37 1.62 -3.33 2.35
C TYR A 37 2.65 -2.32 1.82
N VAL A 38 3.87 -2.43 2.34
CA VAL A 38 4.98 -1.53 1.99
C VAL A 38 6.15 -2.32 1.43
N ASP A 39 7.07 -1.64 0.73
CA ASP A 39 8.31 -2.25 0.25
C ASP A 39 9.01 -3.05 1.38
N ASP A 40 9.51 -4.24 1.06
CA ASP A 40 10.08 -5.18 2.04
C ASP A 40 11.28 -4.58 2.81
N GLY A 41 11.99 -3.61 2.21
CA GLY A 41 13.08 -2.90 2.86
C GLY A 41 12.65 -1.67 3.67
N LEU A 42 11.40 -1.22 3.55
CA LEU A 42 10.89 -0.04 4.23
C LEU A 42 10.51 -0.37 5.68
N LYS A 43 11.00 0.45 6.61
CA LYS A 43 10.54 0.47 7.99
C LYS A 43 9.66 1.71 8.19
N PRO A 44 8.33 1.56 8.35
CA PRO A 44 7.46 2.71 8.59
C PRO A 44 7.85 3.44 9.88
N ALA A 45 7.87 4.77 9.83
CA ALA A 45 8.31 5.61 10.94
C ALA A 45 7.15 6.16 11.79
N ASN A 46 5.92 6.15 11.27
CA ASN A 46 4.77 6.73 11.96
C ASN A 46 4.19 5.78 13.02
N GLU A 47 4.63 5.95 14.27
CA GLU A 47 4.18 5.12 15.39
C GLU A 47 2.67 5.19 15.64
N ALA A 48 2.03 6.34 15.38
CA ALA A 48 0.59 6.48 15.57
C ALA A 48 -0.19 5.61 14.60
N LEU A 49 0.22 5.58 13.33
CA LEU A 49 -0.33 4.66 12.34
C LEU A 49 -0.12 3.20 12.75
N LEU A 50 1.10 2.84 13.16
CA LEU A 50 1.47 1.46 13.50
C LEU A 50 0.71 0.89 14.71
N ARG A 51 0.19 1.75 15.59
CA ARG A 51 -0.66 1.31 16.71
C ARG A 51 -2.05 0.83 16.27
N HIS A 52 -2.50 1.24 15.09
CA HIS A 52 -3.89 1.03 14.64
C HIS A 52 -3.99 0.25 13.33
N ILE A 53 -2.94 0.25 12.50
CA ILE A 53 -2.93 -0.40 11.20
C ILE A 53 -1.86 -1.49 11.17
N GLU A 54 -2.26 -2.70 10.78
CA GLU A 54 -1.31 -3.76 10.49
C GLU A 54 -0.53 -3.40 9.22
N VAL A 55 0.80 -3.38 9.33
CA VAL A 55 1.70 -3.16 8.17
C VAL A 55 2.50 -4.42 7.91
N ARG A 56 2.55 -4.83 6.63
CA ARG A 56 3.24 -6.05 6.19
C ARG A 56 4.17 -5.78 5.00
N PRO A 57 5.21 -6.61 4.82
CA PRO A 57 6.03 -6.56 3.61
C PRO A 57 5.20 -6.90 2.36
N LEU A 58 5.35 -6.11 1.31
CA LEU A 58 4.62 -6.23 0.05
C LEU A 58 4.84 -7.60 -0.62
N GLY A 59 6.01 -8.21 -0.44
CA GLY A 59 6.31 -9.56 -0.89
C GLY A 59 5.35 -10.63 -0.34
N GLN A 60 4.63 -10.35 0.76
CA GLN A 60 3.66 -11.28 1.35
C GLN A 60 2.25 -11.17 0.75
N LEU A 61 1.95 -10.09 0.02
CA LEU A 61 0.60 -9.78 -0.48
C LEU A 61 -0.05 -10.94 -1.24
N GLU A 62 0.69 -11.56 -2.16
CA GLU A 62 0.17 -12.67 -2.97
C GLU A 62 -0.19 -13.89 -2.11
N ARG A 63 0.68 -14.23 -1.15
CA ARG A 63 0.44 -15.32 -0.21
C ARG A 63 -0.76 -15.03 0.67
N ASP A 64 -0.88 -13.81 1.15
CA ASP A 64 -1.99 -13.38 2.01
C ASP A 64 -3.31 -13.39 1.26
N GLN A 65 -3.32 -12.90 0.02
CA GLN A 65 -4.49 -12.93 -0.85
C GLN A 65 -4.97 -14.36 -1.14
N ARG A 66 -4.04 -15.33 -1.29
CA ARG A 66 -4.40 -16.75 -1.46
C ARG A 66 -4.95 -17.38 -0.18
N ARG A 67 -4.41 -17.00 0.99
CA ARG A 67 -4.80 -17.57 2.29
C ARG A 67 -6.13 -17.02 2.81
N ARG A 68 -6.29 -15.70 2.78
CA ARG A 68 -7.50 -15.00 3.22
C ARG A 68 -7.72 -13.82 2.29
N ARG A 69 -8.54 -14.03 1.27
CA ARG A 69 -8.82 -13.02 0.23
C ARG A 69 -9.27 -11.69 0.86
N PHE A 70 -8.65 -10.62 0.39
CA PHE A 70 -9.13 -9.26 0.54
C PHE A 70 -10.30 -9.03 -0.44
N ASP A 71 -11.27 -8.22 -0.02
CA ASP A 71 -12.37 -7.78 -0.89
C ASP A 71 -11.84 -6.85 -1.99
N ALA A 72 -10.78 -6.08 -1.70
CA ALA A 72 -10.07 -5.24 -2.65
C ALA A 72 -8.57 -5.17 -2.33
N VAL A 73 -7.76 -5.08 -3.38
CA VAL A 73 -6.35 -4.70 -3.29
C VAL A 73 -6.21 -3.35 -3.97
N LEU A 74 -5.77 -2.34 -3.23
CA LEU A 74 -5.57 -0.97 -3.71
C LEU A 74 -4.08 -0.74 -3.89
N TYR A 75 -3.68 -0.29 -5.07
CA TYR A 75 -2.31 0.06 -5.41
C TYR A 75 -2.20 1.58 -5.59
N HIS A 76 -1.24 2.20 -4.91
CA HIS A 76 -0.93 3.62 -5.08
C HIS A 76 0.36 3.76 -5.90
N MET A 77 0.22 4.25 -7.13
CA MET A 77 1.36 4.47 -8.03
C MET A 77 1.59 5.95 -8.25
N GLY A 78 2.86 6.30 -8.15
CA GLY A 78 3.37 7.53 -8.74
C GLY A 78 4.65 7.35 -9.56
N ASN A 79 5.16 8.45 -10.10
CA ASN A 79 6.28 8.51 -11.03
C ASN A 79 7.62 8.59 -10.30
N SER A 80 7.88 7.60 -9.45
CA SER A 80 9.10 7.50 -8.65
C SER A 80 9.53 6.04 -8.46
N PRO A 81 10.84 5.75 -8.36
CA PRO A 81 11.36 4.39 -8.15
C PRO A 81 10.81 3.69 -6.91
N VAL A 82 10.31 4.44 -5.91
CA VAL A 82 9.70 3.87 -4.71
C VAL A 82 8.49 2.99 -5.02
N HIS A 83 7.88 3.15 -6.20
CA HIS A 83 6.70 2.40 -6.63
C HIS A 83 7.03 1.12 -7.42
N ALA A 84 8.31 0.83 -7.70
CA ALA A 84 8.71 -0.30 -8.54
C ALA A 84 8.20 -1.65 -7.99
N GLN A 85 8.29 -1.89 -6.69
CA GLN A 85 7.78 -3.15 -6.11
C GLN A 85 6.24 -3.22 -6.13
N ILE A 86 5.55 -2.09 -5.98
CA ILE A 86 4.08 -1.99 -6.09
C ILE A 86 3.65 -2.35 -7.50
N TRP A 87 4.34 -1.83 -8.51
CA TRP A 87 4.15 -2.23 -9.91
C TRP A 87 4.38 -3.73 -10.11
N ARG A 88 5.46 -4.31 -9.56
CA ARG A 88 5.68 -5.77 -9.67
C ARG A 88 4.61 -6.59 -8.95
N ALA A 89 4.03 -6.08 -7.86
CA ALA A 89 3.00 -6.77 -7.11
C ALA A 89 1.65 -6.78 -7.85
N MET A 90 1.24 -5.67 -8.48
CA MET A 90 -0.02 -5.60 -9.24
C MET A 90 -0.03 -6.49 -10.49
N GLN A 91 1.14 -6.83 -11.05
CA GLN A 91 1.23 -7.80 -12.15
C GLN A 91 0.89 -9.24 -11.69
N ARG A 92 0.98 -9.54 -10.39
CA ARG A 92 0.78 -10.88 -9.82
C ARG A 92 -0.57 -11.03 -9.13
N VAL A 93 -1.08 -9.94 -8.55
CA VAL A 93 -2.34 -9.91 -7.81
C VAL A 93 -3.24 -8.84 -8.43
N PRO A 94 -4.40 -9.21 -9.01
CA PRO A 94 -5.33 -8.23 -9.56
C PRO A 94 -5.89 -7.30 -8.47
N GLY A 95 -6.07 -6.03 -8.81
CA GLY A 95 -6.62 -5.02 -7.91
C GLY A 95 -6.96 -3.72 -8.61
N VAL A 96 -7.22 -2.68 -7.82
CA VAL A 96 -7.56 -1.32 -8.27
C VAL A 96 -6.33 -0.44 -8.15
N LEU A 97 -6.05 0.34 -9.19
CA LEU A 97 -4.95 1.29 -9.23
C LEU A 97 -5.45 2.71 -8.97
N VAL A 98 -4.87 3.36 -7.97
CA VAL A 98 -4.91 4.81 -7.79
C VAL A 98 -3.66 5.38 -8.43
N LEU A 99 -3.85 6.08 -9.55
CA LEU A 99 -2.77 6.69 -10.32
C LEU A 99 -2.65 8.17 -9.93
N HIS A 100 -1.52 8.56 -9.34
CA HIS A 100 -1.30 9.91 -8.82
C HIS A 100 -0.71 10.88 -9.86
N GLU A 101 -0.07 10.39 -10.92
CA GLU A 101 0.36 11.23 -12.04
C GLU A 101 0.01 10.65 -13.41
N PHE A 102 -0.12 11.54 -14.40
CA PHE A 102 -0.43 11.18 -15.79
C PHE A 102 0.73 10.49 -16.52
N VAL A 103 1.96 10.67 -16.05
CA VAL A 103 3.18 10.19 -16.71
C VAL A 103 3.93 9.27 -15.77
N LEU A 104 4.33 8.12 -16.28
CA LEU A 104 4.85 7.00 -15.51
C LEU A 104 6.11 6.44 -16.21
N HIS A 105 7.30 6.92 -15.83
CA HIS A 105 8.58 6.59 -16.48
C HIS A 105 9.62 5.94 -15.54
N HIS A 106 9.40 5.94 -14.23
CA HIS A 106 10.44 5.63 -13.24
C HIS A 106 10.16 4.38 -12.38
N PHE A 107 9.89 3.20 -12.96
CA PHE A 107 9.68 1.95 -12.21
C PHE A 107 10.23 0.70 -12.90
#